data_AF-A0A8B7Z644-F1
#
_entry.id   AF-A0A8B7Z644-F1
#
_cell.length_a   1.000
_cell.length_b   1.000
_cell.length_c   1.000
_cell.angle_alpha   90.00
_cell.angle_beta   90.00
_cell.angle_gamma   90.00
#
_symmetry.space_group_name_H-M   'P 1'
#
loop_
_entity.id
_entity.type
_entity.pdbx_description
1 polymer ?
#
loop_
_entity_poly.entity_id
_entity_poly.type
_entity_poly.pdbx_seq_one_letter_code
_entity_poly.pdbx_strand_id
1 'polypeptide(L)'
;MAPVGLSETCVATRDERDTVEPSTPARQSVDVCFDEQSKRIKLIIRGLSLNRERVSPWNQFQSAGLKRKATSSEDSHSVSPKKARPSLDSNIPDATTTQSKAESDFWVPELGLRCRDRTILTDGDWLTDSHIVAAQQLLHRQFPGLEGLQEPVLGNVLQFKPIVSDGIQVIQNGSNHWVTLRKLGKKVKVMDSKNMGLTRQLTHQVINLCGVDGDGDGEAAGGSSTLEVRLPRMHRQRGSSDCGVFALAYATEVAFQGNPELVVYEQRRLRQHLQECLEFREMRPFPKKACKERTAREIGDRMQIVQKISPRLPYAEPIGHQRST
;
A
#
# COMPACT_ATOMS: atom_id res chain seq x y z
N MET A 1 -66.53 59.38 -25.03
CA MET A 1 -65.49 60.11 -24.27
C MET A 1 -64.13 59.57 -24.70
N ALA A 2 -63.07 60.37 -24.63
CA ALA A 2 -61.68 60.10 -25.05
C ALA A 2 -60.71 61.01 -24.23
N PRO A 3 -59.37 61.04 -24.45
CA PRO A 3 -58.40 60.11 -25.07
C PRO A 3 -57.67 59.29 -23.97
N VAL A 4 -56.36 58.90 -23.89
CA VAL A 4 -55.02 59.04 -24.55
C VAL A 4 -54.24 57.72 -24.20
N GLY A 5 -53.19 57.19 -24.85
CA GLY A 5 -52.36 57.44 -26.05
C GLY A 5 -51.83 56.08 -26.58
N LEU A 6 -50.76 55.88 -27.38
CA LEU A 6 -49.62 56.71 -27.88
C LEU A 6 -48.57 57.12 -26.82
N SER A 7 -47.24 57.04 -27.03
CA SER A 7 -46.37 56.31 -28.01
C SER A 7 -44.91 56.29 -27.43
N GLU A 8 -43.86 55.60 -27.90
CA GLU A 8 -43.27 55.46 -29.25
C GLU A 8 -42.36 54.20 -29.40
N THR A 9 -41.86 53.96 -30.62
CA THR A 9 -40.98 52.85 -31.02
C THR A 9 -39.53 53.28 -31.28
N CYS A 10 -38.56 52.37 -31.12
CA CYS A 10 -37.33 52.40 -31.93
C CYS A 10 -36.78 50.99 -32.17
N VAL A 11 -35.82 50.85 -33.12
CA VAL A 11 -35.53 49.60 -33.88
C VAL A 11 -34.03 49.25 -33.84
N ALA A 12 -33.70 48.01 -34.25
CA ALA A 12 -32.37 47.45 -34.57
C ALA A 12 -31.60 46.79 -33.39
N THR A 13 -30.84 45.70 -33.55
CA THR A 13 -30.64 44.79 -34.72
C THR A 13 -30.12 43.42 -34.24
N ARG A 14 -30.18 42.40 -35.13
CA ARG A 14 -29.34 41.19 -35.22
C ARG A 14 -28.36 40.88 -34.07
N ASP A 15 -28.44 39.66 -33.55
CA ASP A 15 -27.51 38.61 -34.04
C ASP A 15 -28.09 37.20 -33.83
N GLU A 16 -28.11 36.39 -34.88
CA GLU A 16 -28.32 34.94 -34.77
C GLU A 16 -26.95 34.30 -34.52
N ARG A 17 -26.82 33.48 -33.47
CA ARG A 17 -25.62 32.66 -33.25
C ARG A 17 -25.98 31.31 -32.65
N ASP A 18 -25.37 30.28 -33.22
CA ASP A 18 -25.83 28.89 -33.08
C ASP A 18 -25.78 28.35 -31.65
N THR A 19 -26.90 27.78 -31.21
CA THR A 19 -26.96 26.91 -30.03
C THR A 19 -26.30 25.56 -30.35
N VAL A 20 -24.97 25.51 -30.25
CA VAL A 20 -24.22 24.25 -30.26
C VAL A 20 -24.43 23.55 -28.91
N GLU A 21 -25.22 22.48 -28.88
CA GLU A 21 -25.30 21.64 -27.68
C GLU A 21 -23.95 20.98 -27.38
N PRO A 22 -23.50 20.95 -26.10
CA PRO A 22 -22.31 20.21 -25.71
C PRO A 22 -22.58 18.70 -25.78
N SER A 23 -22.10 18.06 -26.85
CA SER A 23 -22.25 16.62 -27.08
C SER A 23 -21.78 15.81 -25.87
N THR A 24 -22.67 14.96 -25.34
CA THR A 24 -22.38 14.18 -24.14
C THR A 24 -21.23 13.19 -24.42
N PRO A 25 -20.13 13.19 -23.64
CA PRO A 25 -19.08 12.20 -23.80
C PRO A 25 -19.63 10.80 -23.50
N ALA A 26 -19.35 9.84 -24.38
CA ALA A 26 -19.90 8.50 -24.28
C ALA A 26 -19.55 7.83 -22.94
N ARG A 27 -20.58 7.38 -22.21
CA ARG A 27 -20.40 6.58 -20.99
C ARG A 27 -19.63 5.31 -21.33
N GLN A 28 -18.46 5.14 -20.73
CA GLN A 28 -17.77 3.85 -20.71
C GLN A 28 -18.57 2.90 -19.81
N SER A 29 -19.25 1.92 -20.40
CA SER A 29 -19.90 0.84 -19.66
C SER A 29 -18.84 -0.13 -19.13
N VAL A 30 -18.78 -0.29 -17.81
CA VAL A 30 -17.92 -1.28 -17.15
C VAL A 30 -18.81 -2.46 -16.75
N ASP A 31 -18.81 -3.50 -17.58
CA ASP A 31 -19.56 -4.73 -17.30
C ASP A 31 -18.78 -5.58 -16.28
N VAL A 32 -19.44 -5.92 -15.18
CA VAL A 32 -18.88 -6.69 -14.06
C VAL A 32 -19.44 -8.11 -14.10
N CYS A 33 -18.66 -9.04 -14.66
CA CYS A 33 -19.07 -10.45 -14.74
C CYS A 33 -18.42 -11.25 -13.60
N PHE A 34 -19.24 -11.99 -12.86
CA PHE A 34 -18.77 -12.98 -11.89
C PHE A 34 -18.45 -14.30 -12.63
N ASP A 35 -17.22 -14.78 -12.50
CA ASP A 35 -16.81 -16.09 -13.02
C ASP A 35 -16.91 -17.13 -11.90
N GLU A 36 -17.97 -17.94 -11.98
CA GLU A 36 -18.30 -18.95 -10.98
C GLU A 36 -17.28 -20.10 -10.92
N GLN A 37 -16.60 -20.42 -12.03
CA GLN A 37 -15.58 -21.48 -12.05
C GLN A 37 -14.27 -21.03 -11.39
N SER A 38 -13.87 -19.75 -11.54
CA SER A 38 -12.66 -19.22 -10.89
C SER A 38 -12.93 -18.49 -9.57
N LYS A 39 -14.20 -18.31 -9.18
CA LYS A 39 -14.69 -17.53 -8.02
C LYS A 39 -14.08 -16.12 -7.97
N ARG A 40 -13.94 -15.47 -9.12
CA ARG A 40 -13.33 -14.14 -9.27
C ARG A 40 -14.24 -13.21 -10.05
N ILE A 41 -14.20 -11.94 -9.68
CA ILE A 41 -14.82 -10.85 -10.45
C ILE A 41 -13.89 -10.54 -11.63
N LYS A 42 -14.41 -10.57 -12.85
CA LYS A 42 -13.71 -10.15 -14.07
C LYS A 42 -14.27 -8.80 -14.53
N LEU A 43 -13.40 -7.79 -14.55
CA LEU A 43 -13.70 -6.48 -15.13
C LEU A 43 -13.38 -6.51 -16.63
N ILE A 44 -14.37 -6.28 -17.49
CA ILE A 44 -14.17 -6.29 -18.95
C ILE A 44 -14.27 -4.86 -19.48
N ILE A 45 -13.12 -4.26 -19.78
CA ILE A 45 -13.03 -2.94 -20.42
C ILE A 45 -12.89 -3.14 -21.93
N ARG A 46 -13.96 -2.89 -22.70
CA ARG A 46 -13.90 -2.88 -24.17
C ARG A 46 -13.23 -1.60 -24.64
N GLY A 47 -12.10 -1.71 -25.36
CA GLY A 47 -11.48 -0.58 -26.06
C GLY A 47 -9.96 -0.55 -26.12
N LEU A 48 -9.23 -1.36 -25.35
CA LEU A 48 -7.76 -1.36 -25.34
C LEU A 48 -7.16 -2.73 -25.65
N SER A 49 -6.45 -2.82 -26.78
CA SER A 49 -5.54 -3.93 -27.05
C SER A 49 -4.23 -3.69 -26.30
N LEU A 50 -4.05 -4.38 -25.17
CA LEU A 50 -2.82 -4.33 -24.38
C LEU A 50 -2.08 -5.65 -24.50
N ASN A 51 -0.91 -5.61 -25.15
CA ASN A 51 -0.09 -6.79 -25.38
C ASN A 51 0.51 -7.30 -24.05
N ARG A 52 0.25 -8.56 -23.72
CA ARG A 52 0.41 -9.12 -22.38
C ARG A 52 1.82 -9.70 -22.16
N GLU A 53 2.79 -8.85 -21.84
CA GLU A 53 3.99 -9.30 -21.10
C GLU A 53 4.79 -8.15 -20.47
N ARG A 54 4.89 -8.17 -19.13
CA ARG A 54 6.01 -7.58 -18.38
C ARG A 54 6.05 -8.11 -16.94
N VAL A 55 6.99 -9.00 -16.65
CA VAL A 55 7.33 -9.42 -15.28
C VAL A 55 8.24 -8.35 -14.67
N SER A 56 8.02 -7.98 -13.40
CA SER A 56 8.80 -6.93 -12.73
C SER A 56 10.29 -7.31 -12.57
N PRO A 57 11.24 -6.53 -13.11
CA PRO A 57 12.64 -6.96 -13.27
C PRO A 57 13.52 -6.71 -12.04
N TRP A 58 13.22 -7.36 -10.90
CA TRP A 58 14.00 -7.20 -9.66
C TRP A 58 14.41 -8.50 -8.93
N ASN A 59 14.17 -9.67 -9.51
CA ASN A 59 14.64 -10.96 -8.96
C ASN A 59 16.13 -11.28 -9.28
N GLN A 60 16.90 -10.37 -9.89
CA GLN A 60 18.19 -10.71 -10.53
C GLN A 60 19.35 -9.75 -10.22
N PHE A 61 19.52 -9.27 -8.98
CA PHE A 61 20.75 -8.54 -8.59
C PHE A 61 21.15 -8.65 -7.09
N GLN A 62 21.16 -9.87 -6.53
CA GLN A 62 21.83 -10.14 -5.23
C GLN A 62 22.61 -11.45 -5.25
N SER A 63 23.85 -11.41 -5.75
CA SER A 63 24.84 -12.51 -5.64
C SER A 63 26.26 -11.99 -5.89
N ALA A 64 26.69 -10.98 -5.12
CA ALA A 64 28.05 -10.43 -5.22
C ALA A 64 28.58 -9.97 -3.85
N GLY A 65 29.66 -10.62 -3.39
CA GLY A 65 30.63 -10.01 -2.47
C GLY A 65 30.40 -10.14 -0.96
N LEU A 66 30.66 -11.31 -0.37
CA LEU A 66 31.29 -11.37 0.96
C LEU A 66 32.17 -12.62 1.16
N LYS A 67 33.29 -12.71 0.44
CA LYS A 67 34.33 -13.72 0.73
C LYS A 67 34.94 -13.45 2.12
N ARG A 68 34.80 -14.40 3.05
CA ARG A 68 35.64 -14.47 4.27
C ARG A 68 36.69 -15.56 4.11
N LYS A 69 37.84 -15.36 4.74
CA LYS A 69 39.06 -16.17 4.57
C LYS A 69 39.15 -17.18 5.73
N ALA A 70 39.35 -18.45 5.40
CA ALA A 70 39.67 -19.53 6.34
C ALA A 70 40.83 -20.36 5.77
N THR A 71 41.63 -20.98 6.64
CA THR A 71 42.94 -21.54 6.29
C THR A 71 43.22 -22.86 7.00
N SER A 72 43.40 -23.93 6.22
CA SER A 72 43.96 -25.23 6.60
C SER A 72 44.28 -25.94 5.27
N SER A 73 45.55 -25.98 4.84
CA SER A 73 46.52 -27.04 5.17
C SER A 73 46.15 -28.38 4.52
N GLU A 74 47.01 -28.83 3.63
CA GLU A 74 46.89 -30.09 2.88
C GLU A 74 47.18 -31.30 3.78
N ASP A 75 46.62 -32.46 3.45
CA ASP A 75 47.44 -33.65 3.24
C ASP A 75 46.76 -34.64 2.28
N SER A 76 47.52 -35.60 1.76
CA SER A 76 47.11 -36.49 0.67
C SER A 76 46.96 -37.96 1.10
N HIS A 77 46.16 -38.74 0.36
CA HIS A 77 46.60 -40.00 -0.27
C HIS A 77 45.48 -40.64 -1.13
N SER A 78 45.78 -41.74 -1.80
CA SER A 78 45.11 -42.22 -3.02
C SER A 78 44.44 -43.60 -2.87
N VAL A 79 43.58 -43.94 -3.84
CA VAL A 79 43.42 -45.23 -4.56
C VAL A 79 41.94 -45.48 -4.95
N SER A 80 41.73 -45.96 -6.18
CA SER A 80 40.45 -46.50 -6.68
C SER A 80 40.63 -47.95 -7.10
N PRO A 81 39.54 -48.75 -7.14
CA PRO A 81 39.26 -49.44 -8.40
C PRO A 81 37.77 -49.48 -8.81
N LYS A 82 37.52 -49.98 -10.03
CA LYS A 82 36.26 -49.90 -10.78
C LYS A 82 35.38 -51.15 -10.62
N LYS A 83 34.05 -50.98 -10.71
CA LYS A 83 32.98 -51.87 -11.28
C LYS A 83 31.60 -51.29 -10.90
N ALA A 84 30.48 -51.54 -11.59
CA ALA A 84 30.16 -51.81 -13.00
C ALA A 84 28.63 -51.61 -13.19
N ARG A 85 28.14 -51.30 -14.41
CA ARG A 85 26.70 -51.28 -14.74
C ARG A 85 26.28 -52.62 -15.37
N PRO A 86 25.09 -53.13 -15.03
CA PRO A 86 23.93 -53.09 -15.93
C PRO A 86 22.67 -52.57 -15.20
N SER A 87 21.47 -52.40 -15.78
CA SER A 87 20.99 -52.46 -17.17
C SER A 87 19.88 -51.40 -17.35
N LEU A 88 19.33 -51.24 -18.56
CA LEU A 88 18.01 -50.62 -18.73
C LEU A 88 16.93 -51.56 -18.18
N ASP A 89 15.88 -50.99 -17.62
CA ASP A 89 14.52 -51.52 -17.81
C ASP A 89 13.56 -50.34 -18.01
N SER A 90 12.50 -50.55 -18.77
CA SER A 90 11.58 -49.51 -19.22
C SER A 90 10.44 -49.28 -18.23
N ASN A 91 10.23 -48.03 -17.80
CA ASN A 91 9.02 -47.61 -17.11
C ASN A 91 8.31 -46.48 -17.86
N ILE A 92 6.99 -46.62 -17.93
CA ILE A 92 6.08 -45.74 -18.67
C ILE A 92 5.92 -44.43 -17.88
N PRO A 93 5.91 -43.25 -18.52
CA PRO A 93 5.59 -42.00 -17.84
C PRO A 93 4.08 -41.93 -17.55
N ASP A 94 3.68 -42.38 -16.35
CA ASP A 94 2.33 -42.20 -15.84
C ASP A 94 2.02 -40.69 -15.70
N ALA A 95 0.99 -40.23 -16.41
CA ALA A 95 0.67 -38.81 -16.59
C ALA A 95 -0.14 -38.21 -15.41
N THR A 96 0.14 -38.65 -14.18
CA THR A 96 -0.71 -38.37 -13.00
C THR A 96 0.02 -37.66 -11.84
N THR A 97 1.28 -37.22 -12.00
CA THR A 97 2.06 -36.54 -10.93
C THR A 97 2.59 -35.14 -11.32
N THR A 98 1.67 -34.18 -11.49
CA THR A 98 2.02 -32.76 -11.71
C THR A 98 1.40 -31.80 -10.68
N GLN A 99 0.36 -32.22 -9.95
CA GLN A 99 -0.40 -31.33 -9.05
C GLN A 99 0.25 -31.17 -7.66
N SER A 100 0.90 -32.20 -7.12
CA SER A 100 1.38 -32.27 -5.73
C SER A 100 2.55 -31.35 -5.35
N LYS A 101 3.23 -30.73 -6.33
CA LYS A 101 4.42 -29.89 -6.07
C LYS A 101 4.10 -28.40 -5.87
N ALA A 102 2.89 -27.96 -6.23
CA ALA A 102 2.51 -26.54 -6.15
C ALA A 102 2.03 -26.12 -4.75
N GLU A 103 1.43 -27.04 -4.00
CA GLU A 103 0.88 -26.77 -2.66
C GLU A 103 1.98 -26.75 -1.57
N SER A 104 3.09 -27.46 -1.78
CA SER A 104 4.16 -27.63 -0.79
C SER A 104 5.08 -26.41 -0.58
N ASP A 105 4.86 -25.29 -1.28
CA ASP A 105 5.62 -24.03 -1.11
C ASP A 105 4.87 -22.99 -0.25
N PHE A 106 3.62 -23.26 0.15
CA PHE A 106 2.89 -22.39 1.06
C PHE A 106 3.27 -22.61 2.52
N TRP A 107 3.42 -21.52 3.26
CA TRP A 107 3.64 -21.50 4.70
C TRP A 107 2.36 -21.12 5.46
N VAL A 108 1.61 -20.11 4.97
CA VAL A 108 0.25 -19.79 5.45
C VAL A 108 -0.67 -19.63 4.24
N PRO A 109 -1.32 -20.71 3.77
CA PRO A 109 -2.13 -20.70 2.55
C PRO A 109 -3.26 -19.67 2.57
N GLU A 110 -3.93 -19.46 3.73
CA GLU A 110 -5.09 -18.57 3.85
C GLU A 110 -4.72 -17.07 3.83
N LEU A 111 -3.42 -16.77 3.80
CA LEU A 111 -2.84 -15.44 3.64
C LEU A 111 -1.96 -15.34 2.37
N GLY A 112 -1.88 -16.42 1.57
CA GLY A 112 -1.06 -16.49 0.36
C GLY A 112 0.46 -16.51 0.59
N LEU A 113 0.92 -16.68 1.83
CA LEU A 113 2.32 -16.59 2.21
C LEU A 113 3.09 -17.89 1.92
N ARG A 114 4.29 -17.76 1.37
CA ARG A 114 5.17 -18.88 0.98
C ARG A 114 6.25 -19.15 2.00
N CYS A 115 6.92 -20.30 1.87
CA CYS A 115 8.10 -20.65 2.66
C CYS A 115 9.19 -19.56 2.61
N ARG A 116 9.36 -18.88 1.47
CA ARG A 116 10.27 -17.72 1.33
C ARG A 116 9.88 -16.52 2.20
N ASP A 117 8.59 -16.27 2.42
CA ASP A 117 8.15 -15.17 3.31
C ASP A 117 8.51 -15.49 4.77
N ARG A 118 8.42 -16.75 5.19
CA ARG A 118 8.92 -17.20 6.50
C ARG A 118 10.41 -16.91 6.66
N THR A 119 11.22 -17.23 5.65
CA THR A 119 12.67 -16.94 5.65
C THR A 119 12.96 -15.45 5.78
N ILE A 120 12.21 -14.57 5.09
CA ILE A 120 12.35 -13.10 5.20
C ILE A 120 12.10 -12.61 6.64
N LEU A 121 11.16 -13.23 7.36
CA LEU A 121 10.95 -12.95 8.79
C LEU A 121 12.10 -13.46 9.66
N THR A 122 12.56 -14.71 9.44
CA THR A 122 13.63 -15.35 10.23
C THR A 122 14.99 -14.66 10.07
N ASP A 123 15.40 -14.37 8.83
CA ASP A 123 16.76 -13.91 8.51
C ASP A 123 16.98 -12.41 8.77
N GLY A 124 15.91 -11.67 9.09
CA GLY A 124 15.98 -10.23 9.38
C GLY A 124 15.80 -9.33 8.15
N ASP A 125 15.32 -9.87 7.03
CA ASP A 125 15.24 -9.19 5.74
C ASP A 125 14.06 -8.18 5.64
N TRP A 126 14.02 -7.38 4.57
CA TRP A 126 12.97 -6.36 4.40
C TRP A 126 11.61 -7.01 4.10
N LEU A 127 10.57 -6.64 4.86
CA LEU A 127 9.23 -7.19 4.63
C LEU A 127 8.66 -6.73 3.28
N THR A 128 8.11 -7.69 2.53
CA THR A 128 7.46 -7.49 1.23
C THR A 128 5.99 -7.07 1.40
N ASP A 129 5.38 -6.57 0.32
CA ASP A 129 3.95 -6.25 0.26
C ASP A 129 3.08 -7.43 0.75
N SER A 130 3.44 -8.68 0.44
CA SER A 130 2.74 -9.90 0.91
C SER A 130 2.56 -9.93 2.43
N HIS A 131 3.60 -9.58 3.19
CA HIS A 131 3.55 -9.58 4.65
C HIS A 131 2.61 -8.50 5.18
N ILE A 132 2.63 -7.32 4.55
CA ILE A 132 1.80 -6.18 4.95
C ILE A 132 0.34 -6.41 4.57
N VAL A 133 0.06 -6.95 3.37
CA VAL A 133 -1.28 -7.36 2.96
C VAL A 133 -1.84 -8.42 3.90
N ALA A 134 -1.09 -9.49 4.18
CA ALA A 134 -1.51 -10.54 5.11
C ALA A 134 -1.87 -9.98 6.51
N ALA A 135 -0.98 -9.20 7.11
CA ALA A 135 -1.20 -8.64 8.44
C ALA A 135 -2.32 -7.58 8.49
N GLN A 136 -2.49 -6.77 7.44
CA GLN A 136 -3.62 -5.84 7.34
C GLN A 136 -4.96 -6.57 7.14
N GLN A 137 -4.98 -7.65 6.35
CA GLN A 137 -6.18 -8.49 6.22
C GLN A 137 -6.58 -9.10 7.57
N LEU A 138 -5.62 -9.56 8.39
CA LEU A 138 -5.91 -10.04 9.74
C LEU A 138 -6.49 -8.92 10.64
N LEU A 139 -5.86 -7.74 10.65
CA LEU A 139 -6.40 -6.59 11.39
C LEU A 139 -7.81 -6.20 10.92
N HIS A 140 -8.10 -6.22 9.62
CA HIS A 140 -9.43 -5.88 9.11
C HIS A 140 -10.48 -6.94 9.44
N ARG A 141 -10.10 -8.24 9.46
CA ARG A 141 -10.97 -9.33 9.95
C ARG A 141 -11.29 -9.21 11.44
N GLN A 142 -10.33 -8.79 12.27
CA GLN A 142 -10.49 -8.60 13.72
C GLN A 142 -11.22 -7.29 14.07
N PHE A 143 -11.05 -6.24 13.27
CA PHE A 143 -11.60 -4.90 13.51
C PHE A 143 -12.37 -4.40 12.27
N PRO A 144 -13.51 -5.03 11.90
CA PRO A 144 -14.22 -4.73 10.65
C PRO A 144 -14.83 -3.32 10.59
N GLY A 145 -15.06 -2.67 11.74
CA GLY A 145 -15.47 -1.27 11.83
C GLY A 145 -14.35 -0.24 11.65
N LEU A 146 -13.12 -0.68 11.38
CA LEU A 146 -11.95 0.18 11.18
C LEU A 146 -11.66 0.35 9.69
N GLU A 147 -11.79 1.57 9.17
CA GLU A 147 -11.50 1.86 7.78
C GLU A 147 -9.99 1.88 7.45
N GLY A 148 -9.68 1.72 6.17
CA GLY A 148 -8.32 1.61 5.65
C GLY A 148 -7.91 0.16 5.43
N LEU A 149 -6.70 -0.21 5.86
CA LEU A 149 -6.12 -1.56 5.79
C LEU A 149 -6.11 -2.19 4.37
N GLN A 150 -6.14 -1.35 3.33
CA GLN A 150 -6.16 -1.74 1.92
C GLN A 150 -4.80 -2.24 1.42
N GLU A 151 -4.75 -2.89 0.25
CA GLU A 151 -3.49 -3.34 -0.34
C GLU A 151 -2.53 -2.16 -0.61
N PRO A 152 -1.29 -2.15 -0.07
CA PRO A 152 -0.40 -1.00 -0.18
C PRO A 152 -0.02 -0.62 -1.61
N VAL A 153 -0.09 -1.57 -2.55
CA VAL A 153 0.22 -1.36 -3.97
C VAL A 153 -0.69 -0.31 -4.62
N LEU A 154 -1.93 -0.12 -4.12
CA LEU A 154 -2.85 0.92 -4.58
C LEU A 154 -2.28 2.34 -4.37
N GLY A 155 -1.37 2.51 -3.41
CA GLY A 155 -0.66 3.76 -3.16
C GLY A 155 0.41 4.12 -4.19
N ASN A 156 0.82 3.17 -5.04
CA ASN A 156 1.70 3.44 -6.19
C ASN A 156 0.92 4.01 -7.39
N VAL A 157 -0.38 3.74 -7.46
CA VAL A 157 -1.29 4.21 -8.54
C VAL A 157 -2.30 5.27 -8.08
N LEU A 158 -2.31 5.61 -6.79
CA LEU A 158 -3.26 6.54 -6.14
C LEU A 158 -4.73 6.11 -6.33
N GLN A 159 -4.99 4.82 -6.11
CA GLN A 159 -6.32 4.21 -6.23
C GLN A 159 -6.82 3.61 -4.90
N PHE A 160 -6.45 4.18 -3.76
CA PHE A 160 -7.12 3.84 -2.50
C PHE A 160 -8.58 4.32 -2.54
N LYS A 161 -9.49 3.52 -1.99
CA LYS A 161 -10.79 4.00 -1.50
C LYS A 161 -10.50 5.04 -0.38
N PRO A 162 -11.09 6.24 -0.41
CA PRO A 162 -10.94 7.18 0.70
C PRO A 162 -11.43 6.60 2.03
N ILE A 163 -10.70 6.90 3.10
CA ILE A 163 -11.13 6.71 4.49
C ILE A 163 -11.97 7.93 4.87
N VAL A 164 -13.27 7.76 5.05
CA VAL A 164 -14.21 8.83 5.42
C VAL A 164 -14.30 9.00 6.93
N SER A 165 -14.22 7.91 7.70
CA SER A 165 -14.25 7.95 9.18
C SER A 165 -12.84 8.01 9.80
N ASP A 166 -12.69 7.52 11.03
CA ASP A 166 -11.40 7.11 11.59
C ASP A 166 -10.91 5.83 10.91
N GLY A 167 -9.59 5.66 10.80
CA GLY A 167 -9.00 4.50 10.11
C GLY A 167 -7.48 4.39 10.22
N ILE A 168 -6.94 3.25 9.81
CA ILE A 168 -5.50 2.93 9.82
C ILE A 168 -5.09 2.40 8.45
N GLN A 169 -3.92 2.78 7.96
CA GLN A 169 -3.34 2.22 6.75
C GLN A 169 -1.82 2.09 6.88
N VAL A 170 -1.26 0.95 6.52
CA VAL A 170 0.19 0.79 6.32
C VAL A 170 0.50 0.96 4.83
N ILE A 171 1.51 1.77 4.51
CA ILE A 171 1.94 2.07 3.14
C ILE A 171 3.45 2.18 3.02
N GLN A 172 3.96 2.05 1.80
CA GLN A 172 5.32 2.46 1.47
C GLN A 172 5.38 3.97 1.23
N ASN A 173 6.42 4.63 1.71
CA ASN A 173 6.65 6.07 1.48
C ASN A 173 7.28 6.40 0.11
N GLY A 174 7.34 5.45 -0.84
CA GLY A 174 8.02 5.64 -2.14
C GLY A 174 9.55 5.58 -2.09
N SER A 175 10.15 5.23 -0.95
CA SER A 175 11.60 4.99 -0.78
C SER A 175 11.90 3.65 -0.11
N ASN A 176 11.13 2.61 -0.48
CA ASN A 176 11.16 1.25 0.06
C ASN A 176 10.95 1.16 1.59
N HIS A 177 10.41 2.21 2.22
CA HIS A 177 10.26 2.30 3.66
C HIS A 177 8.79 2.35 4.08
N TRP A 178 8.42 1.42 4.96
CA TRP A 178 7.07 1.26 5.51
C TRP A 178 6.76 2.26 6.63
N VAL A 179 5.58 2.89 6.56
CA VAL A 179 5.03 3.81 7.57
C VAL A 179 3.55 3.52 7.81
N THR A 180 3.02 3.96 8.96
CA THR A 180 1.60 3.77 9.32
C THR A 180 0.88 5.10 9.41
N LEU A 181 -0.19 5.25 8.65
CA LEU A 181 -1.16 6.33 8.76
C LEU A 181 -2.23 5.97 9.79
N ARG A 182 -2.62 6.94 10.62
CA ARG A 182 -3.87 6.93 11.40
C ARG A 182 -4.67 8.19 11.07
N LYS A 183 -5.89 8.05 10.58
CA LYS A 183 -6.86 9.16 10.41
C LYS A 183 -7.76 9.26 11.64
N LEU A 184 -8.01 10.50 12.07
CA LEU A 184 -8.92 10.87 13.15
C LEU A 184 -9.63 12.18 12.73
N GLY A 185 -10.83 12.07 12.17
CA GLY A 185 -11.45 13.18 11.43
C GLY A 185 -10.48 13.79 10.40
N LYS A 186 -10.34 15.13 10.38
CA LYS A 186 -9.44 15.87 9.45
C LYS A 186 -7.95 15.84 9.86
N LYS A 187 -7.57 15.02 10.85
CA LYS A 187 -6.19 14.88 11.36
C LYS A 187 -5.58 13.54 10.93
N VAL A 188 -4.33 13.56 10.45
CA VAL A 188 -3.61 12.34 10.03
C VAL A 188 -2.26 12.26 10.74
N LYS A 189 -2.05 11.21 11.54
CA LYS A 189 -0.73 10.90 12.12
C LYS A 189 0.03 9.96 11.19
N VAL A 190 1.26 10.31 10.83
CA VAL A 190 2.21 9.47 10.09
C VAL A 190 3.26 8.93 11.06
N MET A 191 3.13 7.66 11.41
CA MET A 191 3.97 6.98 12.39
C MET A 191 5.13 6.27 11.68
N ASP A 192 6.34 6.78 11.89
CA ASP A 192 7.56 6.42 11.15
C ASP A 192 8.68 6.03 12.15
N SER A 193 9.21 4.81 11.98
CA SER A 193 10.26 4.23 12.83
C SER A 193 11.69 4.72 12.52
N LYS A 194 11.93 5.35 11.37
CA LYS A 194 13.21 6.01 11.02
C LYS A 194 13.15 7.52 11.25
N ASN A 195 11.96 8.11 11.15
CA ASN A 195 11.65 9.55 11.13
C ASN A 195 12.28 10.22 9.89
N MET A 196 11.95 9.69 8.70
CA MET A 196 12.36 10.21 7.39
C MET A 196 11.50 11.39 6.92
N GLY A 197 10.24 11.46 7.33
CA GLY A 197 9.32 12.56 7.00
C GLY A 197 8.42 12.31 5.79
N LEU A 198 7.71 13.35 5.33
CA LEU A 198 6.86 13.27 4.14
C LEU A 198 7.71 13.30 2.86
N THR A 199 7.61 12.25 2.05
CA THR A 199 8.05 12.25 0.66
C THR A 199 6.92 12.74 -0.25
N ARG A 200 7.22 13.16 -1.48
CA ARG A 200 6.18 13.55 -2.45
C ARG A 200 5.14 12.44 -2.68
N GLN A 201 5.56 11.19 -2.81
CA GLN A 201 4.63 10.06 -3.01
C GLN A 201 3.81 9.77 -1.74
N LEU A 202 4.39 9.92 -0.55
CA LEU A 202 3.67 9.79 0.72
C LEU A 202 2.62 10.91 0.87
N THR A 203 2.97 12.16 0.55
CA THR A 203 2.01 13.28 0.51
C THR A 203 0.85 13.00 -0.45
N HIS A 204 1.12 12.52 -1.67
CA HIS A 204 0.07 12.19 -2.64
C HIS A 204 -0.84 11.04 -2.16
N GLN A 205 -0.28 10.00 -1.54
CA GLN A 205 -1.06 8.91 -0.94
C GLN A 205 -1.95 9.40 0.21
N VAL A 206 -1.46 10.31 1.06
CA VAL A 206 -2.25 10.92 2.14
C VAL A 206 -3.40 11.76 1.58
N ILE A 207 -3.22 12.47 0.46
CA ILE A 207 -4.33 13.17 -0.22
C ILE A 207 -5.37 12.16 -0.72
N ASN A 208 -4.95 11.15 -1.48
CA ASN A 208 -5.87 10.17 -2.08
C ASN A 208 -6.66 9.37 -1.01
N LEU A 209 -5.99 8.98 0.07
CA LEU A 209 -6.60 8.18 1.14
C LEU A 209 -7.45 9.02 2.12
N CYS A 210 -7.02 10.24 2.47
CA CYS A 210 -7.60 10.99 3.59
C CYS A 210 -8.26 12.32 3.18
N GLY A 211 -8.05 12.82 1.96
CA GLY A 211 -8.43 14.16 1.51
C GLY A 211 -9.90 14.37 1.17
N VAL A 212 -10.77 13.42 1.54
CA VAL A 212 -12.23 13.50 1.39
C VAL A 212 -12.84 13.65 2.78
N ASP A 213 -13.67 14.66 2.96
CA ASP A 213 -14.45 14.83 4.19
C ASP A 213 -15.65 13.86 4.19
N GLY A 214 -16.00 13.33 5.36
CA GLY A 214 -17.12 12.38 5.51
C GLY A 214 -18.51 13.04 5.56
N ASP A 215 -18.55 14.37 5.56
CA ASP A 215 -19.76 15.17 5.68
C ASP A 215 -20.43 15.28 4.29
N GLY A 216 -21.37 14.38 4.03
CA GLY A 216 -21.95 14.10 2.69
C GLY A 216 -22.92 15.14 2.12
N ASP A 217 -22.78 16.41 2.48
CA ASP A 217 -23.64 17.50 2.03
C ASP A 217 -23.06 18.15 0.76
N GLY A 218 -23.77 18.03 -0.36
CA GLY A 218 -23.29 18.36 -1.71
C GLY A 218 -23.15 19.85 -2.05
N GLU A 219 -22.83 20.71 -1.08
CA GLU A 219 -22.73 22.16 -1.28
C GLU A 219 -21.28 22.61 -1.57
N ALA A 220 -21.10 23.32 -2.69
CA ALA A 220 -19.81 23.82 -3.14
C ALA A 220 -19.32 25.07 -2.37
N ALA A 221 -19.47 25.05 -1.04
CA ALA A 221 -18.96 26.10 -0.16
C ALA A 221 -17.43 26.20 -0.28
N GLY A 222 -16.91 27.41 -0.54
CA GLY A 222 -15.50 27.70 -0.82
C GLY A 222 -14.50 27.48 0.33
N GLY A 223 -14.85 26.68 1.35
CA GLY A 223 -13.96 26.31 2.43
C GLY A 223 -12.84 25.41 1.92
N SER A 224 -11.60 25.90 1.95
CA SER A 224 -10.41 25.08 1.64
C SER A 224 -10.19 24.03 2.74
N SER A 225 -10.93 22.92 2.69
CA SER A 225 -10.81 21.87 3.70
C SER A 225 -9.38 21.33 3.72
N THR A 226 -8.88 21.17 4.94
CA THR A 226 -7.45 21.22 5.24
C THR A 226 -7.12 20.00 6.08
N LEU A 227 -6.31 19.08 5.54
CA LEU A 227 -5.73 18.01 6.33
C LEU A 227 -4.68 18.56 7.30
N GLU A 228 -4.81 18.22 8.58
CA GLU A 228 -3.76 18.45 9.59
C GLU A 228 -2.90 17.19 9.69
N VAL A 229 -1.79 17.16 8.94
CA VAL A 229 -0.82 16.05 9.04
C VAL A 229 0.14 16.28 10.20
N ARG A 230 0.40 15.24 11.00
CA ARG A 230 1.39 15.22 12.09
C ARG A 230 2.36 14.07 11.93
N LEU A 231 3.61 14.31 12.32
CA LEU A 231 4.67 13.31 12.35
C LEU A 231 5.18 13.15 13.80
N PRO A 232 4.45 12.39 14.65
CA PRO A 232 4.88 12.15 16.02
C PRO A 232 6.22 11.40 16.04
N ARG A 233 7.07 11.68 17.03
CA ARG A 233 8.30 10.90 17.21
C ARG A 233 7.90 9.50 17.66
N MET A 234 8.29 8.46 16.93
CA MET A 234 8.03 7.06 17.33
C MET A 234 9.24 6.42 18.03
N HIS A 235 9.06 5.23 18.61
CA HIS A 235 10.18 4.41 19.09
C HIS A 235 11.02 3.98 17.88
N ARG A 236 12.22 4.57 17.74
CA ARG A 236 13.04 4.40 16.54
C ARG A 236 13.57 2.96 16.39
N GLN A 237 13.48 2.42 15.19
CA GLN A 237 14.09 1.14 14.87
C GLN A 237 15.63 1.22 14.92
N ARG A 238 16.27 0.10 15.24
CA ARG A 238 17.71 -0.12 15.01
C ARG A 238 17.89 -0.89 13.70
N GLY A 239 18.92 -0.58 12.91
CA GLY A 239 19.10 -1.19 11.58
C GLY A 239 18.09 -0.68 10.53
N SER A 240 18.11 -1.26 9.34
CA SER A 240 17.42 -0.73 8.14
C SER A 240 16.10 -1.45 7.78
N SER A 241 16.03 -2.77 7.93
CA SER A 241 14.97 -3.63 7.40
C SER A 241 13.66 -3.63 8.20
N ASP A 242 13.73 -3.43 9.52
CA ASP A 242 12.59 -3.60 10.46
C ASP A 242 11.42 -2.61 10.32
N CYS A 243 11.43 -1.73 9.31
CA CYS A 243 10.37 -0.75 9.13
C CYS A 243 8.97 -1.36 8.98
N GLY A 244 8.83 -2.45 8.23
CA GLY A 244 7.55 -3.14 8.07
C GLY A 244 6.99 -3.68 9.38
N VAL A 245 7.84 -4.30 10.21
CA VAL A 245 7.37 -4.88 11.48
C VAL A 245 7.05 -3.81 12.53
N PHE A 246 7.76 -2.68 12.54
CA PHE A 246 7.37 -1.52 13.35
C PHE A 246 6.05 -0.89 12.87
N ALA A 247 5.84 -0.75 11.56
CA ALA A 247 4.61 -0.20 11.00
C ALA A 247 3.39 -1.09 11.35
N LEU A 248 3.53 -2.41 11.23
CA LEU A 248 2.51 -3.37 11.68
C LEU A 248 2.30 -3.32 13.19
N ALA A 249 3.35 -3.14 14.00
CA ALA A 249 3.22 -2.98 15.45
C ALA A 249 2.46 -1.68 15.83
N TYR A 250 2.69 -0.56 15.14
CA TYR A 250 1.94 0.68 15.34
C TYR A 250 0.47 0.54 14.92
N ALA A 251 0.21 -0.11 13.79
CA ALA A 251 -1.16 -0.35 13.30
C ALA A 251 -1.95 -1.24 14.28
N THR A 252 -1.32 -2.32 14.74
CA THR A 252 -1.90 -3.23 15.73
C THR A 252 -2.19 -2.51 17.05
N GLU A 253 -1.23 -1.74 17.56
CA GLU A 253 -1.41 -1.00 18.83
C GLU A 253 -2.60 -0.04 18.78
N VAL A 254 -2.79 0.69 17.68
CA VAL A 254 -3.92 1.61 17.51
C VAL A 254 -5.25 0.86 17.27
N ALA A 255 -5.24 -0.28 16.58
CA ALA A 255 -6.43 -1.11 16.41
C ALA A 255 -6.94 -1.66 17.75
N PHE A 256 -6.02 -2.07 18.64
CA PHE A 256 -6.29 -2.40 20.04
C PHE A 256 -6.47 -1.15 20.94
N GLN A 257 -6.83 0.01 20.36
CA GLN A 257 -7.13 1.29 21.04
C GLN A 257 -5.98 1.90 21.86
N GLY A 258 -4.78 1.35 21.78
CA GLY A 258 -3.58 1.84 22.45
C GLY A 258 -2.94 3.06 21.78
N ASN A 259 -1.84 3.53 22.38
CA ASN A 259 -1.08 4.66 21.88
C ASN A 259 0.40 4.27 21.60
N PRO A 260 0.78 3.97 20.34
CA PRO A 260 2.13 3.54 19.99
C PRO A 260 3.20 4.62 20.20
N GLU A 261 2.82 5.88 20.45
CA GLU A 261 3.75 6.93 20.83
C GLU A 261 4.31 6.72 22.24
N LEU A 262 3.57 6.08 23.14
CA LEU A 262 4.03 5.77 24.50
C LEU A 262 4.90 4.50 24.56
N VAL A 263 4.76 3.60 23.59
CA VAL A 263 5.29 2.23 23.66
C VAL A 263 6.78 2.14 23.32
N VAL A 264 7.58 1.51 24.19
CA VAL A 264 8.94 1.04 23.87
C VAL A 264 8.92 -0.45 23.53
N TYR A 265 8.82 -0.75 22.24
CA TYR A 265 8.80 -2.12 21.72
C TYR A 265 10.09 -2.92 22.00
N GLU A 266 9.94 -4.23 22.19
CA GLU A 266 11.05 -5.18 22.33
C GLU A 266 11.52 -5.68 20.95
N GLN A 267 12.20 -4.79 20.20
CA GLN A 267 12.56 -4.98 18.78
C GLN A 267 13.02 -6.40 18.41
N ARG A 268 13.87 -7.04 19.22
CA ARG A 268 14.41 -8.40 18.97
C ARG A 268 13.34 -9.48 18.78
N ARG A 269 12.13 -9.31 19.34
CA ARG A 269 11.04 -10.29 19.29
C ARG A 269 9.93 -9.92 18.30
N LEU A 270 9.98 -8.74 17.67
CA LEU A 270 8.90 -8.28 16.79
C LEU A 270 8.70 -9.20 15.57
N ARG A 271 9.79 -9.71 14.98
CA ARG A 271 9.74 -10.62 13.82
C ARG A 271 9.15 -11.98 14.17
N GLN A 272 9.61 -12.60 15.27
CA GLN A 272 9.05 -13.83 15.79
C GLN A 272 7.55 -13.65 16.12
N HIS A 273 7.19 -12.57 16.81
CA HIS A 273 5.79 -12.29 17.15
C HIS A 273 4.91 -12.09 15.92
N LEU A 274 5.41 -11.42 14.87
CA LEU A 274 4.69 -11.32 13.59
C LEU A 274 4.55 -12.70 12.92
N GLN A 275 5.61 -13.52 12.92
CA GLN A 275 5.55 -14.89 12.41
C GLN A 275 4.46 -15.71 13.13
N GLU A 276 4.43 -15.67 14.47
CA GLU A 276 3.38 -16.31 15.27
C GLU A 276 1.98 -15.76 14.93
N CYS A 277 1.81 -14.44 14.81
CA CYS A 277 0.51 -13.83 14.47
C CYS A 277 -0.01 -14.29 13.10
N LEU A 278 0.89 -14.48 12.13
CA LEU A 278 0.54 -15.00 10.80
C LEU A 278 0.21 -16.50 10.86
N GLU A 279 0.97 -17.30 11.61
CA GLU A 279 0.73 -18.75 11.81
C GLU A 279 -0.58 -19.04 12.57
N PHE A 280 -0.92 -18.22 13.56
CA PHE A 280 -2.20 -18.31 14.29
C PHE A 280 -3.37 -17.63 13.56
N ARG A 281 -3.12 -16.89 12.46
CA ARG A 281 -4.09 -16.03 11.77
C ARG A 281 -4.77 -15.00 12.70
N GLU A 282 -4.04 -14.48 13.68
CA GLU A 282 -4.51 -13.48 14.64
C GLU A 282 -3.39 -12.46 14.95
N MET A 283 -3.64 -11.17 14.69
CA MET A 283 -2.75 -10.10 15.10
C MET A 283 -2.98 -9.75 16.56
N ARG A 284 -1.93 -9.86 17.37
CA ARG A 284 -1.94 -9.62 18.83
C ARG A 284 -1.00 -8.46 19.17
N PRO A 285 -1.24 -7.66 20.23
CA PRO A 285 -0.36 -6.55 20.62
C PRO A 285 1.12 -6.97 20.72
N PHE A 286 2.00 -6.20 20.07
CA PHE A 286 3.41 -6.59 19.92
C PHE A 286 4.22 -6.44 21.22
N PRO A 287 5.29 -7.23 21.43
CA PRO A 287 6.10 -7.23 22.65
C PRO A 287 6.61 -5.84 23.06
N LYS A 288 6.35 -5.46 24.31
CA LYS A 288 6.70 -4.18 24.94
C LYS A 288 7.69 -4.41 26.08
N LYS A 289 8.56 -3.44 26.36
CA LYS A 289 9.48 -3.53 27.52
C LYS A 289 8.73 -3.13 28.79
N ALA A 290 8.50 -4.10 29.68
CA ALA A 290 7.61 -3.98 30.85
C ALA A 290 7.82 -2.73 31.73
N CYS A 291 9.04 -2.21 31.83
CA CYS A 291 9.37 -1.07 32.70
C CYS A 291 9.71 0.22 31.93
N LYS A 292 9.33 0.36 30.65
CA LYS A 292 9.65 1.54 29.82
C LYS A 292 8.50 1.99 28.93
N GLU A 293 7.76 2.98 29.42
CA GLU A 293 7.00 3.91 28.59
C GLU A 293 7.91 5.08 28.15
N ARG A 294 7.48 5.83 27.13
CA ARG A 294 8.17 7.03 26.65
C ARG A 294 7.65 8.26 27.36
N THR A 295 8.56 9.10 27.84
CA THR A 295 8.20 10.36 28.50
C THR A 295 7.73 11.42 27.50
N ALA A 296 7.02 12.44 27.96
CA ALA A 296 6.61 13.58 27.14
C ALA A 296 7.78 14.26 26.40
N ARG A 297 8.99 14.24 26.98
CA ARG A 297 10.22 14.75 26.34
C ARG A 297 10.69 13.91 25.15
N GLU A 298 10.43 12.59 25.19
CA GLU A 298 10.81 11.64 24.13
C GLU A 298 9.74 11.54 23.04
N ILE A 299 8.46 11.68 23.41
CA ILE A 299 7.32 11.77 22.48
C ILE A 299 7.36 13.08 21.69
N GLY A 300 7.63 14.18 22.42
CA GLY A 300 7.50 15.59 22.03
C GLY A 300 7.31 15.87 20.55
N ASP A 301 6.09 16.25 20.18
CA ASP A 301 5.68 16.61 18.81
C ASP A 301 6.77 17.41 18.10
N ARG A 302 7.39 16.80 17.09
CA ARG A 302 8.05 17.59 16.05
C ARG A 302 6.90 18.19 15.25
N MET A 303 6.47 19.39 15.63
CA MET A 303 5.50 20.20 14.88
C MET A 303 6.15 20.66 13.57
N GLN A 304 6.40 19.70 12.69
CA GLN A 304 7.01 19.90 11.39
C GLN A 304 5.95 19.69 10.34
N ILE A 305 5.55 20.83 9.78
CA ILE A 305 4.54 20.99 8.76
C ILE A 305 3.17 20.42 9.19
N VAL A 306 2.37 21.28 9.83
CA VAL A 306 0.93 21.32 9.53
C VAL A 306 0.84 21.77 8.07
N GLN A 307 1.12 20.86 7.14
CA GLN A 307 0.99 21.14 5.73
C GLN A 307 -0.51 21.22 5.49
N LYS A 308 -1.01 22.42 5.17
CA LYS A 308 -2.40 22.55 4.73
C LYS A 308 -2.52 21.95 3.35
N ILE A 309 -2.68 20.62 3.29
CA ILE A 309 -2.74 19.91 2.01
C ILE A 309 -4.14 20.09 1.43
N SER A 310 -4.29 21.05 0.53
CA SER A 310 -5.51 21.22 -0.25
C SER A 310 -5.74 20.00 -1.16
N PRO A 311 -6.94 19.37 -1.18
CA PRO A 311 -7.19 18.18 -1.99
C PRO A 311 -7.11 18.35 -3.51
N ARG A 312 -6.90 19.56 -4.02
CA ARG A 312 -6.72 19.84 -5.45
C ARG A 312 -5.37 19.29 -5.93
N LEU A 313 -5.38 18.06 -6.42
CA LEU A 313 -4.29 17.53 -7.26
C LEU A 313 -4.04 18.52 -8.43
N PRO A 314 -2.77 18.82 -8.76
CA PRO A 314 -2.48 19.63 -9.94
C PRO A 314 -2.86 18.82 -11.18
N TYR A 315 -3.90 19.26 -11.89
CA TYR A 315 -4.14 18.82 -13.25
C TYR A 315 -2.90 19.14 -14.09
N ALA A 316 -2.49 18.21 -14.94
CA ALA A 316 -1.46 18.49 -15.92
C ALA A 316 -1.99 19.58 -16.88
N GLU A 317 -1.27 20.69 -17.01
CA GLU A 317 -1.66 21.72 -17.98
C GLU A 317 -1.59 21.14 -19.40
N PRO A 318 -2.56 21.45 -20.27
CA PRO A 318 -2.48 21.09 -21.68
C PRO A 318 -1.19 21.65 -22.29
N ILE A 319 -0.44 20.83 -23.02
CA ILE A 319 0.79 21.25 -23.69
C ILE A 319 0.43 22.32 -24.74
N GLY A 320 0.63 23.58 -24.35
CA GLY A 320 0.31 24.74 -25.17
C GLY A 320 1.01 24.66 -26.51
N HIS A 321 0.23 24.47 -27.58
CA HIS A 321 0.76 24.49 -28.93
C HIS A 321 1.23 25.92 -29.23
N GLN A 322 2.56 26.11 -29.26
CA GLN A 322 3.14 27.33 -29.80
C GLN A 322 2.74 27.42 -31.28
N ARG A 323 1.84 28.36 -31.59
CA ARG A 323 1.62 28.78 -32.97
C ARG A 323 2.82 29.61 -33.37
N SER A 324 3.66 29.08 -34.25
CA SER A 324 4.64 29.88 -34.98
C SER A 324 3.91 30.90 -35.85
N THR A 325 4.40 32.14 -35.82
CA THR A 325 4.10 33.23 -36.76
C THR A 325 5.43 33.76 -37.27
#